data_AF-A0A848WG08-F1
#
_entry.id   AF-A0A848WG08-F1
#
_cell.length_a   1.000
_cell.length_b   1.000
_cell.length_c   1.000
_cell.angle_alpha   90.00
_cell.angle_beta   90.00
_cell.angle_gamma   90.00
#
_symmetry.space_group_name_H-M   'P 1'
#
loop_
_entity.id
_entity.type
_entity.pdbx_description
1 polymer ?
#
loop_
_entity_poly.entity_id
_entity_poly.type
_entity_poly.pdbx_seq_one_letter_code
_entity_poly.pdbx_strand_id
1 'polypeptide(L)'
;MPDPDEITHIRPLGLIAGADARSLCGDGAALPLAGGPLAFTHVEVISGSPAGDRQRSIYPVTELDRLFAGQANPDPSLSVPTATFAGNALSGEDGWPRVMGIVNVTPDSFSDGGDYADSDAAIAHG
;
A
#
# COMPACT_ATOMS: atom_id res chain seq x y z
N MET A 1 -0.36 -11.07 -23.34
CA MET A 1 -0.63 -9.89 -22.48
C MET A 1 -2.12 -9.84 -22.20
N PRO A 2 -2.56 -9.58 -20.95
CA PRO A 2 -3.97 -9.35 -20.65
C PRO A 2 -4.45 -8.07 -21.35
N ASP A 3 -5.76 -7.99 -21.59
CA ASP A 3 -6.39 -6.74 -22.01
C ASP A 3 -6.27 -5.72 -20.87
N PRO A 4 -5.70 -4.51 -21.09
CA PRO A 4 -5.59 -3.47 -20.06
C PRO A 4 -6.92 -3.13 -19.40
N ASP A 5 -8.02 -3.15 -20.15
CA ASP A 5 -9.36 -2.78 -19.65
C ASP A 5 -9.97 -3.87 -18.74
N GLU A 6 -9.41 -5.08 -18.74
CA GLU A 6 -9.83 -6.18 -17.88
C GLU A 6 -8.98 -6.34 -16.61
N ILE A 7 -7.94 -5.51 -16.44
CA ILE A 7 -7.09 -5.54 -15.25
C ILE A 7 -7.87 -4.94 -14.08
N THR A 8 -8.09 -5.77 -13.05
CA THR A 8 -8.84 -5.31 -11.87
C THR A 8 -7.94 -5.00 -10.69
N HIS A 9 -6.83 -5.72 -10.55
CA HIS A 9 -5.91 -5.54 -9.42
C HIS A 9 -4.47 -5.82 -9.85
N ILE A 10 -3.55 -5.14 -9.17
CA ILE A 10 -2.11 -5.37 -9.28
C ILE A 10 -1.57 -5.61 -7.88
N ARG A 11 -0.63 -6.55 -7.76
CA ARG A 11 0.07 -6.83 -6.51
C ARG A 11 1.59 -6.78 -6.72
N PRO A 12 2.33 -5.94 -5.97
CA PRO A 12 3.79 -5.95 -5.98
C PRO A 12 4.37 -7.30 -5.53
N LEU A 13 5.39 -7.79 -6.25
CA LEU A 13 6.13 -9.01 -5.94
C LEU A 13 7.65 -8.76 -6.04
N GLY A 14 8.43 -9.67 -5.44
CA GLY A 14 9.89 -9.57 -5.48
C GLY A 14 10.39 -8.33 -4.73
N LEU A 15 9.95 -8.20 -3.47
CA LEU A 15 10.33 -7.09 -2.60
C LEU A 15 11.82 -7.14 -2.28
N ILE A 16 12.48 -5.99 -2.41
CA ILE A 16 13.91 -5.79 -2.16
C ILE A 16 14.11 -4.53 -1.31
N ALA A 17 15.25 -4.45 -0.63
CA ALA A 17 15.58 -3.35 0.28
C ALA A 17 17.04 -2.93 0.13
N GLY A 18 17.40 -1.79 0.74
CA GLY A 18 18.78 -1.37 0.91
C GLY A 18 19.45 -0.88 -0.37
N ALA A 19 20.75 -1.19 -0.54
CA ALA A 19 21.53 -0.69 -1.66
C ALA A 19 21.04 -1.25 -3.01
N ASP A 20 20.64 -2.51 -3.05
CA ASP A 20 20.14 -3.17 -4.26
C ASP A 20 18.82 -2.55 -4.73
N ALA A 21 17.92 -2.22 -3.80
CA ALA A 21 16.68 -1.50 -4.12
C ALA A 21 16.97 -0.15 -4.78
N ARG A 22 17.91 0.63 -4.24
CA ARG A 22 18.30 1.92 -4.84
C ARG A 22 18.92 1.76 -6.21
N SER A 23 19.81 0.79 -6.39
CA SER A 23 20.46 0.52 -7.68
C SER A 23 19.44 0.12 -8.74
N LEU A 24 18.58 -0.86 -8.44
CA LEU A 24 17.60 -1.37 -9.39
C LEU A 24 16.51 -0.34 -9.73
N CYS A 25 16.10 0.50 -8.77
CA CYS A 25 15.23 1.64 -9.08
C CYS A 25 15.91 2.66 -10.00
N GLY A 26 17.20 2.94 -9.80
CA GLY A 26 17.98 3.82 -10.67
C GLY A 26 18.09 3.31 -12.11
N ASP A 27 18.15 1.99 -12.27
CA ASP A 27 18.21 1.32 -13.58
C ASP A 27 16.82 1.08 -14.21
N GLY A 28 15.73 1.46 -13.53
CA GLY A 28 14.35 1.20 -13.98
C GLY A 28 13.93 -0.28 -13.92
N ALA A 29 14.71 -1.13 -13.25
CA ALA A 29 14.44 -2.55 -13.06
C ALA A 29 13.60 -2.85 -11.79
N ALA A 30 13.35 -1.84 -10.96
CA ALA A 30 12.46 -1.88 -9.81
C ALA A 30 11.68 -0.57 -9.69
N LEU A 31 10.54 -0.60 -9.00
CA LEU A 31 9.79 0.59 -8.59
C LEU A 31 9.75 0.70 -7.06
N PRO A 32 9.79 1.92 -6.49
CA PRO A 32 9.65 2.10 -5.06
C PRO A 32 8.26 1.64 -4.60
N LEU A 33 8.18 1.09 -3.39
CA LEU A 33 6.92 0.73 -2.75
C LEU A 33 6.47 1.85 -1.81
N ALA A 34 5.35 2.48 -2.13
CA ALA A 34 4.72 3.55 -1.37
C ALA A 34 5.70 4.67 -0.94
N GLY A 35 6.68 4.99 -1.79
CA GLY A 35 7.75 5.97 -1.50
C GLY A 35 8.69 5.62 -0.34
N GLY A 36 8.61 4.40 0.20
CA GLY A 36 9.39 3.94 1.35
C GLY A 36 10.74 3.30 0.98
N PRO A 37 11.40 2.62 1.94
CA PRO A 37 12.74 2.03 1.75
C PRO A 37 12.74 0.71 0.96
N LEU A 38 11.57 0.21 0.60
CA LEU A 38 11.38 -1.02 -0.16
C LEU A 38 11.10 -0.71 -1.63
N ALA A 39 11.47 -1.63 -2.50
CA ALA A 39 11.13 -1.61 -3.92
C ALA A 39 10.64 -3.00 -4.37
N PHE A 40 9.99 -3.08 -5.52
CA PHE A 40 9.52 -4.32 -6.13
C PHE A 40 9.98 -4.43 -7.58
N THR A 41 10.27 -5.65 -8.02
CA THR A 41 10.80 -5.94 -9.36
C THR A 41 9.75 -6.55 -10.29
N HIS A 42 8.65 -7.06 -9.73
CA HIS A 42 7.59 -7.73 -10.46
C HIS A 42 6.22 -7.30 -9.96
N VAL A 43 5.22 -7.50 -10.80
CA VAL A 43 3.81 -7.34 -10.45
C VAL A 43 3.03 -8.60 -10.83
N GLU A 44 2.16 -9.05 -9.95
CA GLU A 44 1.09 -9.97 -10.30
C GLU A 44 -0.10 -9.14 -10.78
N VAL A 45 -0.57 -9.44 -11.99
CA VAL A 45 -1.72 -8.82 -12.63
C VAL A 45 -2.88 -9.79 -12.55
N ILE A 46 -4.00 -9.30 -12.02
CA ILE A 46 -5.23 -10.07 -11.87
C ILE A 46 -6.27 -9.47 -12.81
N SER A 47 -6.63 -10.21 -13.85
CA SER A 47 -7.59 -9.81 -14.87
C SER A 47 -8.87 -10.65 -14.83
N GLY A 48 -9.94 -10.10 -15.41
CA GLY A 48 -11.24 -10.75 -15.57
C GLY A 48 -12.39 -9.92 -14.97
N SER A 49 -13.62 -10.45 -15.04
CA SER A 49 -14.78 -9.76 -14.47
C SER A 49 -15.02 -10.15 -13.00
N PRO A 50 -15.67 -9.30 -12.19
CA PRO A 50 -16.06 -9.63 -10.81
C PRO A 50 -16.90 -10.90 -10.65
N ALA A 51 -17.65 -11.28 -11.69
CA ALA A 51 -18.52 -12.45 -11.70
C ALA A 51 -17.94 -13.63 -12.51
N GLY A 52 -16.75 -13.47 -13.07
CA GLY A 52 -16.11 -14.44 -13.98
C GLY A 52 -14.85 -15.06 -13.40
N ASP A 53 -14.22 -15.91 -14.21
CA ASP A 53 -12.98 -16.56 -13.84
C ASP A 53 -11.83 -15.54 -13.81
N ARG A 54 -10.97 -15.63 -12.80
CA ARG A 54 -9.87 -14.69 -12.58
C ARG A 54 -8.58 -15.27 -13.13
N GLN A 55 -7.96 -14.58 -14.08
CA GLN A 55 -6.63 -14.95 -14.55
C GLN A 55 -5.56 -14.19 -13.76
N ARG A 56 -4.48 -14.90 -13.41
CA ARG A 56 -3.33 -14.34 -12.71
C ARG A 56 -2.08 -14.56 -13.54
N SER A 57 -1.25 -13.53 -13.67
CA SER A 57 0.00 -13.61 -14.41
C SER A 57 1.01 -12.64 -13.83
N ILE A 58 2.29 -13.01 -13.86
CA ILE A 58 3.38 -12.21 -13.27
C ILE A 58 4.19 -11.58 -14.39
N TYR A 59 4.48 -10.29 -14.25
CA TYR A 59 5.25 -9.50 -15.21
C TYR A 59 6.35 -8.71 -14.48
N PRO A 60 7.53 -8.50 -15.09
CA PRO A 60 8.53 -7.60 -14.55
C PRO A 60 8.05 -6.15 -14.64
N VAL A 61 8.52 -5.27 -13.74
CA VAL A 61 8.15 -3.85 -13.78
C VAL A 61 8.56 -3.15 -15.08
N THR A 62 9.59 -3.65 -15.76
CA THR A 62 10.04 -3.16 -17.07
C THR A 62 9.01 -3.33 -18.18
N GLU A 63 7.96 -4.12 -17.96
CA GLU A 63 6.87 -4.32 -18.91
C GLU A 63 5.60 -3.53 -18.55
N LEU A 64 5.57 -2.79 -17.44
CA LEU A 64 4.37 -2.06 -16.99
C LEU A 64 3.82 -1.11 -18.05
N ASP A 65 4.67 -0.32 -18.71
CA ASP A 65 4.23 0.62 -19.75
C ASP A 65 3.54 -0.11 -20.92
N ARG A 66 4.03 -1.31 -21.28
CA ARG A 66 3.40 -2.12 -22.32
C ARG A 66 2.11 -2.74 -21.84
N LEU A 67 2.10 -3.21 -20.59
CA LEU A 67 0.95 -3.87 -19.96
C LEU A 67 -0.24 -2.92 -19.82
N PHE A 68 0.02 -1.63 -19.66
CA PHE A 68 -1.00 -0.57 -19.63
C PHE A 68 -1.11 0.23 -20.93
N ALA A 69 -0.53 -0.25 -22.04
CA ALA A 69 -0.59 0.42 -23.34
C ALA A 69 -0.22 1.92 -23.32
N GLY A 70 0.75 2.30 -22.48
CA GLY A 70 1.15 3.70 -22.27
C GLY A 70 0.16 4.55 -21.46
N GLN A 71 -0.94 3.96 -20.97
CA GLN A 71 -1.73 4.56 -19.91
C GLN A 71 -0.90 4.61 -18.63
N ALA A 72 -1.14 5.62 -17.79
CA ALA A 72 -0.52 5.68 -16.48
C ALA A 72 -0.82 4.39 -15.71
N ASN A 73 0.18 3.85 -15.00
CA ASN A 73 -0.01 2.73 -14.06
C ASN A 73 -1.31 2.96 -13.28
N PRO A 74 -2.30 2.06 -13.36
CA PRO A 74 -3.66 2.33 -12.86
C PRO A 74 -3.70 2.51 -11.35
N ASP A 75 -2.64 2.13 -10.65
CA ASP A 75 -2.44 2.48 -9.25
C ASP A 75 -1.09 3.17 -9.03
N PRO A 76 -0.99 4.50 -9.28
CA PRO A 76 0.23 5.24 -8.99
C PRO A 76 0.52 5.28 -7.49
N SER A 77 -0.46 5.01 -6.63
CA SER A 77 -0.31 4.97 -5.16
C SER A 77 0.65 3.88 -4.70
N LEU A 78 0.84 2.82 -5.50
CA LEU A 78 1.80 1.75 -5.20
C LEU A 78 3.24 2.25 -5.12
N SER A 79 3.57 3.38 -5.76
CA SER A 79 4.94 3.89 -5.81
C SER A 79 5.13 5.29 -5.26
N VAL A 80 4.06 6.06 -5.06
CA VAL A 80 4.16 7.37 -4.41
C VAL A 80 4.10 7.25 -2.88
N PRO A 81 4.71 8.20 -2.14
CA PRO A 81 4.59 8.24 -0.68
C PRO A 81 3.13 8.17 -0.21
N THR A 82 2.88 7.37 0.82
CA THR A 82 1.57 7.34 1.47
C THR A 82 1.21 8.73 1.97
N ALA A 83 -0.04 9.15 1.76
CA ALA A 83 -0.52 10.43 2.26
C ALA A 83 -0.34 10.52 3.78
N THR A 84 -0.08 11.73 4.27
CA THR A 84 -0.02 11.99 5.72
C THR A 84 -1.36 11.68 6.36
N PHE A 85 -1.34 11.06 7.53
CA PHE A 85 -2.51 10.86 8.37
C PHE A 85 -2.53 11.91 9.49
N ALA A 86 -3.60 12.71 9.57
CA ALA A 86 -3.73 13.80 10.54
C ALA A 86 -2.50 14.74 10.60
N GLY A 87 -1.92 15.05 9.43
CA GLY A 87 -0.73 15.90 9.31
C GLY A 87 0.60 15.19 9.61
N ASN A 88 0.59 13.89 9.94
CA ASN A 88 1.79 13.11 10.22
C ASN A 88 2.10 12.15 9.08
N ALA A 89 3.37 12.07 8.67
CA ALA A 89 3.81 11.01 7.78
C ALA A 89 3.68 9.64 8.47
N LEU A 90 3.10 8.65 7.78
CA LEU A 90 2.89 7.31 8.31
C LEU A 90 4.20 6.52 8.47
N SER A 91 5.12 6.73 7.52
CA SER A 91 6.54 6.52 7.75
C SER A 91 7.03 7.73 8.53
N GLY A 92 7.56 7.56 9.74
CA GLY A 92 8.16 8.68 10.46
C GLY A 92 9.17 9.43 9.59
N GLU A 93 9.43 10.71 9.86
CA GLU A 93 10.46 11.47 9.10
C GLU A 93 11.86 10.83 9.19
N ASP A 94 12.06 9.99 10.20
CA ASP A 94 13.21 9.15 10.49
C ASP A 94 13.12 7.73 9.89
N GLY A 95 12.05 7.41 9.16
CA GLY A 95 11.79 6.11 8.53
C GLY A 95 11.23 5.03 9.46
N TRP A 96 10.95 5.36 10.72
CA TRP A 96 10.46 4.40 11.71
C TRP A 96 8.93 4.31 11.71
N PRO A 97 8.37 3.11 12.00
CA PRO A 97 6.93 2.96 12.15
C PRO A 97 6.43 3.79 13.34
N ARG A 98 5.27 4.43 13.18
CA ARG A 98 4.58 5.13 14.26
C ARG A 98 3.58 4.19 14.93
N VAL A 99 3.52 4.24 16.25
CA VAL A 99 2.48 3.54 17.03
C VAL A 99 1.27 4.47 17.14
N MET A 100 0.09 3.99 16.75
CA MET A 100 -1.17 4.70 16.91
C MET A 100 -2.01 3.97 17.96
N GLY A 101 -2.19 4.60 19.12
CA GLY A 101 -3.17 4.16 20.10
C GLY A 101 -4.57 4.44 19.59
N ILE A 102 -5.45 3.44 19.62
CA ILE A 102 -6.86 3.59 19.26
C ILE A 102 -7.67 3.57 20.55
N VAL A 103 -8.34 4.67 20.86
CA VAL A 103 -9.33 4.75 21.94
C VAL A 103 -10.71 4.67 21.32
N ASN A 104 -11.32 3.50 21.38
CA ASN A 104 -12.68 3.30 20.89
C ASN A 104 -13.67 3.72 21.97
N VAL A 105 -14.38 4.83 21.76
CA VAL A 105 -15.49 5.23 22.62
C VAL A 105 -16.79 4.80 21.93
N THR A 106 -17.27 3.61 22.26
CA THR A 106 -18.54 3.09 21.76
C THR A 106 -19.50 2.84 22.93
N PRO A 107 -20.77 3.29 22.86
CA PRO A 107 -21.72 3.11 23.96
C PRO A 107 -21.97 1.63 24.36
N ASP A 108 -21.68 0.68 23.46
CA ASP A 108 -22.13 -0.72 23.60
C ASP A 108 -21.00 -1.79 23.52
N SER A 109 -19.74 -1.49 23.88
CA SER A 109 -18.65 -2.50 23.79
C SER A 109 -18.33 -3.23 25.11
N PHE A 110 -18.38 -4.56 25.01
CA PHE A 110 -18.37 -5.57 26.07
C PHE A 110 -17.02 -5.83 26.79
N SER A 111 -15.99 -4.99 26.65
CA SER A 111 -14.67 -5.23 27.27
C SER A 111 -14.32 -4.30 28.44
N ASP A 112 -14.90 -3.09 28.51
CA ASP A 112 -14.38 -2.02 29.37
C ASP A 112 -15.39 -1.59 30.45
N GLY A 113 -16.54 -2.25 30.53
CA GLY A 113 -17.59 -1.97 31.53
C GLY A 113 -18.27 -0.59 31.43
N GLY A 114 -17.89 0.25 30.47
CA GLY A 114 -18.38 1.64 30.36
C GLY A 114 -17.51 2.67 31.09
N ASP A 115 -16.32 2.31 31.58
CA ASP A 115 -15.46 3.17 32.40
C ASP A 115 -14.95 4.44 31.68
N TYR A 116 -14.97 4.45 30.33
CA TYR A 116 -14.52 5.58 29.50
C TYR A 116 -15.64 6.14 28.62
N ALA A 117 -16.91 5.96 29.01
CA ALA A 117 -18.06 6.53 28.31
C ALA A 117 -18.10 8.08 28.39
N ASP A 118 -17.41 8.66 29.38
CA ASP A 118 -17.25 10.11 29.54
C ASP A 118 -15.98 10.61 28.84
N SER A 119 -16.09 11.74 28.11
CA SER A 119 -14.99 12.30 27.33
C SER A 119 -13.78 12.70 28.17
N ASP A 120 -14.00 13.20 29.39
CA ASP A 120 -12.90 13.63 30.27
C ASP A 120 -12.18 12.40 30.86
N ALA A 121 -12.93 11.34 31.19
CA ALA A 121 -12.36 10.07 31.63
C ALA A 121 -11.52 9.38 30.54
N ALA A 122 -11.99 9.40 29.29
CA ALA A 122 -11.26 8.86 28.14
C ALA A 122 -9.95 9.64 27.87
N ILE A 123 -9.97 10.98 27.99
CA ILE A 123 -8.77 11.81 27.83
C ILE A 123 -7.75 11.53 28.94
N ALA A 124 -8.20 11.35 30.18
CA ALA A 124 -7.32 11.09 31.32
C ALA A 124 -6.64 9.71 31.28
N HIS A 125 -7.23 8.73 30.58
CA HIS A 125 -6.67 7.38 30.46
C HIS A 125 -5.58 7.27 29.37
N GLY A 126 -5.54 8.24 28.44
CA GLY A 126 -4.64 8.27 27.27
C GLY A 126 -3.21 7.82 27.51
#